data_AF-A0AAU0M1Z6-F1
#
_entry.id   AF-A0AAU0M1Z6-F1
#
_cell.length_a   1.000
_cell.length_b   1.000
_cell.length_c   1.000
_cell.angle_alpha   90.00
_cell.angle_beta   90.00
_cell.angle_gamma   90.00
#
_symmetry.space_group_name_H-M   'P 1'
#
loop_
_entity.id
_entity.type
_entity.pdbx_description
1 polymer ?
#
loop_
_entity_poly.entity_id
_entity_poly.type
_entity_poly.pdbx_seq_one_letter_code
_entity_poly.pdbx_strand_id
1 'polypeptide(L)'
;MVKSGVLDSQEAFDVELPNGSYYLSLIAKNSTLPLIMAEATDFEHFYVTNSFAERAAELFAGRDTFEVKGATERVLNLNRIYSEVKLTFTDSEDLSVIDSIQVEQLHPVFHYYPFMTRSSDQFDKSVLTVFPHFTAANQSFTFNQFMGYYRDNTAIKYQFRVFREGKLLRTFELGSEIRNNVQIQFKGKLLETANGNLGFQVVKNEHWDDNIVIEY
;
A
#
# COMPACT_ATOMS: atom_id res chain seq x y z
N MET A 1 5.34 -23.65 15.45
CA MET A 1 5.06 -24.09 14.07
C MET A 1 4.15 -23.04 13.44
N VAL A 2 4.56 -22.43 12.34
CA VAL A 2 3.72 -21.53 11.55
C VAL A 2 3.04 -22.35 10.46
N LYS A 3 1.73 -22.17 10.29
CA LYS A 3 0.98 -22.71 9.15
C LYS A 3 0.40 -21.52 8.38
N SER A 4 0.50 -21.54 7.06
CA SER A 4 -0.07 -20.52 6.17
C SER A 4 -0.85 -21.20 5.04
N GLY A 5 -1.79 -20.47 4.45
CA GLY A 5 -2.65 -20.93 3.36
C GLY A 5 -3.37 -19.76 2.71
N VAL A 6 -3.96 -20.00 1.55
CA VAL A 6 -4.81 -19.05 0.82
C VAL A 6 -6.22 -19.63 0.81
N LEU A 7 -7.21 -18.78 1.07
CA LEU A 7 -8.62 -19.13 1.02
C LEU A 7 -9.27 -18.30 -0.10
N ASP A 8 -10.17 -18.92 -0.88
CA ASP A 8 -11.05 -18.19 -1.79
C ASP A 8 -12.05 -17.34 -1.00
N SER A 9 -12.66 -16.34 -1.65
CA SER A 9 -13.59 -15.41 -0.99
C SER A 9 -14.79 -16.15 -0.38
N GLN A 10 -14.72 -16.42 0.92
CA GLN A 10 -15.79 -16.95 1.74
C GLN A 10 -15.89 -16.15 3.03
N GLU A 11 -17.11 -15.91 3.48
CA GLU A 11 -17.41 -15.06 4.64
C GLU A 11 -17.14 -15.79 5.97
N ALA A 12 -17.19 -17.12 5.95
CA ALA A 12 -16.85 -18.00 7.04
C ALA A 12 -16.00 -19.17 6.54
N PHE A 13 -15.05 -19.61 7.36
CA PHE A 13 -14.22 -20.77 7.06
C PHE A 13 -14.01 -21.60 8.32
N ASP A 14 -14.19 -22.92 8.18
CA ASP A 14 -13.97 -23.86 9.26
C ASP A 14 -12.50 -24.25 9.33
N VAL A 15 -11.91 -24.17 10.53
CA VAL A 15 -10.54 -24.59 10.77
C VAL A 15 -10.51 -25.62 11.88
N GLU A 16 -10.07 -26.83 11.55
CA GLU A 16 -9.82 -27.87 12.55
C GLU A 16 -8.46 -27.64 13.22
N LEU A 17 -8.50 -27.31 14.51
CA LEU A 17 -7.33 -27.11 15.34
C LEU A 17 -7.36 -28.03 16.57
N PRO A 18 -6.22 -28.63 16.96
CA PRO A 18 -6.10 -29.30 18.25
C PRO A 18 -6.40 -28.36 19.43
N ASN A 19 -6.62 -28.93 20.61
CA ASN A 19 -6.72 -28.12 21.82
C ASN A 19 -5.39 -27.42 22.10
N GLY A 20 -5.43 -26.11 22.37
CA GLY A 20 -4.24 -25.31 22.60
C GLY A 20 -4.47 -23.81 22.40
N SER A 21 -3.43 -23.01 22.60
CA SER A 21 -3.44 -21.56 22.39
C SER A 21 -2.85 -21.22 21.02
N TYR A 22 -3.52 -20.31 20.30
CA TYR A 22 -3.20 -19.95 18.92
C TYR A 22 -3.13 -18.44 18.75
N TYR A 23 -2.22 -18.02 17.87
CA TYR A 23 -2.17 -16.68 17.30
C TYR A 23 -2.63 -16.78 15.86
N LEU A 24 -3.58 -15.93 15.47
CA LEU A 24 -4.13 -15.88 14.13
C LEU A 24 -3.80 -14.53 13.50
N SER A 25 -3.44 -14.58 12.23
CA SER A 25 -3.41 -13.42 11.36
C SER A 25 -4.14 -13.76 10.08
N LEU A 26 -5.10 -12.92 9.70
CA LEU A 26 -5.83 -13.01 8.44
C LEU A 26 -5.50 -11.79 7.61
N ILE A 27 -5.22 -11.99 6.32
CA ILE A 27 -4.98 -10.91 5.36
C ILE A 27 -5.97 -11.09 4.20
N ALA A 28 -6.77 -10.08 3.95
CA ALA A 28 -7.62 -9.98 2.77
C ALA A 28 -6.95 -9.04 1.76
N LYS A 29 -6.90 -9.45 0.50
CA LYS A 29 -6.35 -8.65 -0.60
C LYS A 29 -7.37 -8.61 -1.73
N ASN A 30 -7.74 -7.41 -2.17
CA ASN A 30 -8.59 -7.20 -3.33
C ASN A 30 -7.73 -7.14 -4.61
N SER A 31 -7.21 -8.30 -5.03
CA SER A 31 -6.36 -8.44 -6.24
C SER A 31 -6.32 -9.90 -6.69
N THR A 32 -6.13 -10.14 -7.98
CA THR A 32 -5.91 -11.48 -8.53
C THR A 32 -4.46 -11.95 -8.40
N LEU A 33 -3.53 -11.08 -8.01
CA LEU A 33 -2.12 -11.41 -7.83
C LEU A 33 -1.87 -11.85 -6.37
N PRO A 34 -1.02 -12.87 -6.15
CA PRO A 34 -0.78 -13.39 -4.81
C PRO A 34 -0.01 -12.39 -3.93
N LEU A 35 -0.14 -12.57 -2.62
CA LEU A 35 0.76 -11.94 -1.64
C LEU A 35 2.13 -12.61 -1.68
N ILE A 36 3.17 -11.85 -1.37
CA ILE A 36 4.51 -12.40 -1.18
C ILE A 36 4.65 -12.74 0.30
N MET A 37 4.73 -14.03 0.62
CA MET A 37 4.87 -14.53 1.98
C MET A 37 6.27 -15.09 2.18
N ALA A 38 6.88 -14.77 3.32
CA ALA A 38 8.15 -15.36 3.71
C ALA A 38 7.98 -16.83 4.07
N GLU A 39 8.89 -17.67 3.57
CA GLU A 39 9.10 -18.98 4.18
C GLU A 39 9.74 -18.76 5.55
N ALA A 40 9.05 -19.13 6.62
CA ALA A 40 9.54 -18.92 7.97
C ALA A 40 9.37 -20.18 8.83
N THR A 41 10.44 -20.54 9.53
CA THR A 41 10.48 -21.65 10.48
C THR A 41 9.84 -21.29 11.82
N ASP A 42 9.77 -20.00 12.14
CA ASP A 42 9.20 -19.45 13.37
C ASP A 42 8.35 -18.20 13.08
N PHE A 43 7.61 -17.75 14.09
CA PHE A 43 6.67 -16.63 13.96
C PHE A 43 7.36 -15.26 13.93
N GLU A 44 8.61 -15.16 14.40
CA GLU A 44 9.36 -13.89 14.46
C GLU A 44 9.89 -13.48 13.09
N HIS A 45 10.17 -14.46 12.24
CA HIS A 45 10.67 -14.27 10.88
C HIS A 45 9.57 -14.32 9.81
N PHE A 46 8.35 -14.68 10.17
CA PHE A 46 7.22 -14.68 9.23
C PHE A 46 6.79 -13.25 8.90
N TYR A 47 6.75 -12.92 7.62
CA TYR A 47 6.24 -11.65 7.13
C TYR A 47 5.49 -11.81 5.81
N VAL A 48 4.67 -10.80 5.52
CA VAL A 48 3.95 -10.67 4.26
C VAL A 48 4.24 -9.32 3.63
N THR A 49 4.39 -9.27 2.32
CA THR A 49 4.53 -8.02 1.57
C THR A 49 3.75 -8.08 0.26
N ASN A 50 3.62 -6.93 -0.39
CA ASN A 50 2.94 -6.76 -1.66
C ASN A 50 3.89 -6.08 -2.65
N SER A 51 3.85 -6.51 -3.92
CA SER A 51 4.66 -5.85 -4.95
C SER A 51 4.24 -4.39 -5.10
N PHE A 52 5.20 -3.47 -5.18
CA PHE A 52 4.90 -2.05 -5.39
C PHE A 52 4.28 -1.77 -6.77
N ALA A 53 4.52 -2.64 -7.75
CA ALA A 53 3.89 -2.55 -9.06
C ALA A 53 2.34 -2.73 -9.00
N GLU A 54 1.79 -3.34 -7.94
CA GLU A 54 0.36 -3.51 -7.75
C GLU A 54 -0.32 -2.25 -7.17
N ARG A 55 -0.34 -1.17 -7.97
CA ARG A 55 -0.83 0.15 -7.53
C ARG A 55 -2.24 0.21 -6.94
N ALA A 56 -3.12 -0.72 -7.29
CA ALA A 56 -4.53 -0.67 -6.91
C ALA A 56 -4.87 -1.72 -5.84
N ALA A 57 -3.88 -2.47 -5.35
CA ALA A 57 -4.13 -3.49 -4.36
C ALA A 57 -4.62 -2.83 -3.06
N GLU A 58 -5.78 -3.28 -2.60
CA GLU A 58 -6.32 -2.93 -1.29
C GLU A 58 -6.08 -4.12 -0.36
N LEU A 59 -5.45 -3.85 0.77
CA LEU A 59 -5.03 -4.89 1.70
C LEU A 59 -5.57 -4.57 3.10
N PHE A 60 -6.15 -5.58 3.72
CA PHE A 60 -6.68 -5.52 5.07
C PHE A 60 -6.11 -6.67 5.88
N ALA A 61 -5.86 -6.44 7.17
CA ALA A 61 -5.44 -7.51 8.05
C ALA A 61 -6.05 -7.41 9.44
N GLY A 62 -6.31 -8.56 10.02
CA GLY A 62 -6.79 -8.76 11.38
C GLY A 62 -5.88 -9.72 12.12
N ARG A 63 -5.77 -9.53 13.43
CA ARG A 63 -5.02 -10.40 14.33
C ARG A 63 -5.92 -10.81 15.47
N ASP A 64 -5.79 -12.05 15.92
CA ASP A 64 -6.49 -12.54 17.11
C ASP A 64 -5.61 -13.51 17.91
N THR A 65 -5.94 -13.71 19.17
CA THR A 65 -5.32 -14.72 20.04
C THR A 65 -6.42 -15.44 20.80
N PHE A 66 -6.46 -16.77 20.68
CA PHE A 66 -7.53 -17.57 21.26
C PHE A 66 -7.04 -18.93 21.74
N GLU A 67 -7.85 -19.56 22.59
CA GLU A 67 -7.65 -20.91 23.09
C GLU A 67 -8.74 -21.83 22.56
N VAL A 68 -8.34 -23.00 22.06
CA VAL A 68 -9.23 -24.05 21.58
C VAL A 68 -9.41 -25.08 22.68
N LYS A 69 -10.65 -25.21 23.16
CA LYS A 69 -11.11 -26.26 24.09
C LYS A 69 -12.28 -27.08 23.54
N GLY A 70 -12.78 -26.70 22.37
CA GLY A 70 -13.99 -27.18 21.73
C GLY A 70 -14.39 -26.24 20.57
N ALA A 71 -15.52 -26.52 19.92
CA ALA A 71 -16.03 -25.69 18.83
C ALA A 71 -16.24 -24.23 19.31
N THR A 72 -15.71 -23.29 18.55
CA THR A 72 -15.78 -21.85 18.86
C THR A 72 -15.94 -21.06 17.56
N GLU A 73 -16.81 -20.06 17.58
CA GLU A 73 -16.95 -19.08 16.50
C GLU A 73 -16.19 -17.80 16.84
N ARG A 74 -15.59 -17.17 15.83
CA ARG A 74 -14.77 -15.96 16.00
C ARG A 74 -15.07 -14.97 14.87
N VAL A 75 -15.25 -13.71 15.24
CA VAL A 75 -15.37 -12.59 14.29
C VAL A 75 -14.05 -11.83 14.27
N LEU A 76 -13.44 -11.71 13.09
CA LEU A 76 -12.22 -10.95 12.90
C LEU A 76 -12.51 -9.62 12.21
N ASN A 77 -12.14 -8.52 12.87
CA ASN A 77 -12.15 -7.20 12.26
C ASN A 77 -10.84 -6.96 11.51
N LEU A 78 -10.93 -6.69 10.22
CA LEU A 78 -9.77 -6.39 9.38
C LEU A 78 -9.57 -4.88 9.28
N ASN A 79 -8.34 -4.43 9.49
CA ASN A 79 -7.97 -3.03 9.36
C ASN A 79 -7.15 -2.83 8.08
N ARG A 80 -7.30 -1.67 7.46
CA ARG A 80 -6.49 -1.28 6.30
C ARG A 80 -4.99 -1.33 6.64
N ILE A 81 -4.19 -1.93 5.76
CA ILE A 81 -2.72 -2.00 5.88
C ILE A 81 -2.00 -1.38 4.67
N TYR A 82 -2.64 -0.40 4.05
CA TYR A 82 -2.09 0.45 3.00
C TYR A 82 -2.52 1.92 3.21
N SER A 83 -1.82 2.81 2.53
CA SER A 83 -2.13 4.24 2.44
C SER A 83 -2.28 4.63 0.97
N GLU A 84 -3.17 5.56 0.61
CA GLU A 84 -3.26 6.06 -0.76
C GLU A 84 -2.33 7.26 -0.95
N VAL A 85 -1.60 7.25 -2.05
CA VAL A 85 -0.79 8.37 -2.53
C VAL A 85 -1.46 8.97 -3.75
N LYS A 86 -1.82 10.24 -3.65
CA LYS A 86 -2.44 11.04 -4.72
C LYS A 86 -1.50 12.12 -5.21
N LEU A 87 -1.34 12.23 -6.52
CA LEU A 87 -0.71 13.39 -7.15
C LEU A 87 -1.79 14.23 -7.83
N THR A 88 -1.73 15.54 -7.64
CA THR A 88 -2.65 16.49 -8.28
C THR A 88 -1.86 17.64 -8.87
N PHE A 89 -2.01 17.82 -10.18
CA PHE A 89 -1.30 18.84 -10.90
C PHE A 89 -2.16 20.09 -11.05
N THR A 90 -1.50 21.26 -11.01
CA THR A 90 -2.14 22.57 -11.10
C THR A 90 -1.60 23.36 -12.31
N ASP A 91 -1.12 22.65 -13.32
CA ASP A 91 -0.58 23.26 -14.53
C ASP A 91 -1.70 23.95 -15.31
N SER A 92 -1.36 25.11 -15.85
CA SER A 92 -2.23 25.82 -16.79
C SER A 92 -2.15 25.22 -18.19
N GLU A 93 -1.04 24.57 -18.48
CA GLU A 93 -0.75 23.85 -19.70
C GLU A 93 -1.54 22.54 -19.81
N ASP A 94 -1.76 22.11 -21.04
CA ASP A 94 -2.42 20.82 -21.29
C ASP A 94 -1.48 19.66 -20.96
N LEU A 95 -1.85 18.88 -19.95
CA LEU A 95 -1.13 17.68 -19.52
C LEU A 95 -1.50 16.43 -20.33
N SER A 96 -2.45 16.49 -21.26
CA SER A 96 -2.83 15.35 -22.11
C SER A 96 -1.67 14.81 -22.95
N VAL A 97 -0.62 15.62 -23.14
CA VAL A 97 0.62 15.25 -23.83
C VAL A 97 1.50 14.27 -23.05
N ILE A 98 1.23 14.04 -21.77
CA ILE A 98 1.96 13.08 -20.93
C ILE A 98 1.39 11.68 -21.17
N ASP A 99 2.20 10.79 -21.74
CA ASP A 99 1.78 9.42 -22.05
C ASP A 99 1.88 8.50 -20.83
N SER A 100 2.96 8.63 -20.06
CA SER A 100 3.23 7.76 -18.92
C SER A 100 4.06 8.43 -17.84
N ILE A 101 3.86 7.94 -16.62
CA ILE A 101 4.64 8.30 -15.45
C ILE A 101 5.13 7.01 -14.82
N GLN A 102 6.44 6.89 -14.65
CA GLN A 102 7.06 5.81 -13.90
C GLN A 102 7.34 6.28 -12.47
N VAL A 103 7.05 5.42 -11.50
CA VAL A 103 7.25 5.66 -10.08
C VAL A 103 8.14 4.56 -9.51
N GLU A 104 9.20 4.97 -8.83
CA GLU A 104 10.11 4.09 -8.09
C GLU A 104 10.09 4.46 -6.61
N GLN A 105 10.10 3.45 -5.73
CA GLN A 105 10.30 3.67 -4.30
C GLN A 105 11.77 3.95 -3.99
N LEU A 106 12.01 4.97 -3.17
CA LEU A 106 13.32 5.35 -2.65
C LEU A 106 13.42 5.10 -1.13
N HIS A 107 12.62 4.19 -0.61
CA HIS A 107 12.64 3.73 0.78
C HIS A 107 12.59 2.21 0.82
N PRO A 108 12.96 1.59 1.97
CA PRO A 108 12.78 0.15 2.15
C PRO A 108 11.32 -0.26 1.99
N VAL A 109 11.10 -1.49 1.52
CA VAL A 109 9.76 -2.08 1.40
C VAL A 109 9.13 -2.20 2.77
N PHE A 110 7.81 -2.07 2.81
CA PHE A 110 7.08 -2.41 4.02
C PHE A 110 6.84 -3.90 4.09
N HIS A 111 7.08 -4.46 5.28
CA HIS A 111 6.74 -5.84 5.62
C HIS A 111 5.70 -5.83 6.72
N TYR A 112 4.64 -6.62 6.54
CA TYR A 112 3.69 -6.90 7.58
C TYR A 112 4.18 -8.10 8.40
N TYR A 113 4.66 -7.82 9.62
CA TYR A 113 4.99 -8.82 10.62
C TYR A 113 3.79 -9.04 11.54
N PRO A 114 3.03 -10.14 11.42
CA PRO A 114 1.79 -10.34 12.19
C PRO A 114 2.01 -10.51 13.69
N PHE A 115 3.15 -11.06 14.10
CA PHE A 115 3.40 -11.48 15.47
C PHE A 115 4.54 -10.74 16.16
N MET A 116 5.20 -9.82 15.44
CA MET A 116 6.33 -9.02 15.92
C MET A 116 6.28 -7.61 15.34
N THR A 117 6.99 -6.68 15.96
CA THR A 117 7.22 -5.34 15.41
C THR A 117 8.63 -5.26 14.85
N ARG A 118 8.76 -5.05 13.53
CA ARG A 118 10.06 -5.00 12.85
C ARG A 118 9.96 -4.14 11.58
N SER A 119 11.07 -3.53 11.18
CA SER A 119 11.24 -2.87 9.88
C SER A 119 11.98 -3.79 8.90
N SER A 120 11.69 -3.60 7.61
CA SER A 120 12.51 -4.19 6.55
C SER A 120 13.64 -3.24 6.19
N ASP A 121 14.79 -3.81 5.82
CA ASP A 121 15.89 -3.08 5.17
C ASP A 121 15.99 -3.44 3.68
N GLN A 122 15.05 -4.24 3.16
CA GLN A 122 15.01 -4.65 1.76
C GLN A 122 14.44 -3.53 0.89
N PHE A 123 14.88 -3.46 -0.36
CA PHE A 123 14.39 -2.50 -1.34
C PHE A 123 13.70 -3.23 -2.49
N ASP A 124 12.52 -2.75 -2.90
CA ASP A 124 11.85 -3.18 -4.12
C ASP A 124 12.37 -2.33 -5.28
N LYS A 125 12.82 -3.00 -6.34
CA LYS A 125 13.29 -2.35 -7.58
C LYS A 125 12.22 -2.33 -8.66
N SER A 126 10.99 -2.75 -8.34
CA SER A 126 9.88 -2.68 -9.26
C SER A 126 9.55 -1.23 -9.60
N VAL A 127 9.15 -1.03 -10.85
CA VAL A 127 8.76 0.28 -11.37
C VAL A 127 7.26 0.24 -11.61
N LEU A 128 6.53 1.10 -10.91
CA LEU A 128 5.12 1.30 -11.19
C LEU A 128 4.98 2.21 -12.41
N THR A 129 4.31 1.75 -13.47
CA THR A 129 3.97 2.58 -14.63
C THR A 129 2.50 2.98 -14.59
N VAL A 130 2.25 4.28 -14.66
CA VAL A 130 0.90 4.87 -14.69
C VAL A 130 0.69 5.54 -16.04
N PHE A 131 -0.44 5.25 -16.67
CA PHE A 131 -0.95 5.98 -17.84
C PHE A 131 -2.05 6.91 -17.34
N PRO A 132 -1.75 8.19 -17.06
CA PRO A 132 -2.67 9.05 -16.31
C PRO A 132 -3.89 9.48 -17.13
N HIS A 133 -3.80 9.49 -18.46
CA HIS A 133 -4.84 9.97 -19.37
C HIS A 133 -5.41 11.33 -18.92
N PHE A 134 -4.52 12.29 -18.64
CA PHE A 134 -4.93 13.59 -18.13
C PHE A 134 -5.89 14.30 -19.08
N THR A 135 -6.84 15.00 -18.48
CA THR A 135 -7.79 15.87 -19.18
C THR A 135 -7.83 17.22 -18.48
N ALA A 136 -8.45 18.22 -19.14
CA ALA A 136 -8.69 19.51 -18.51
C ALA A 136 -9.50 19.40 -17.19
N ALA A 137 -10.35 18.38 -17.05
CA ALA A 137 -11.16 18.15 -15.85
C ALA A 137 -10.45 17.28 -14.79
N ASN A 138 -9.45 16.49 -15.18
CA ASN A 138 -8.73 15.60 -14.26
C ASN A 138 -7.24 15.59 -14.57
N GLN A 139 -6.48 16.27 -13.71
CA GLN A 139 -5.03 16.32 -13.72
C GLN A 139 -4.44 15.57 -12.51
N SER A 140 -5.02 14.41 -12.16
CA SER A 140 -4.60 13.64 -10.98
C SER A 140 -4.49 12.15 -11.26
N PHE A 141 -3.65 11.47 -10.48
CA PHE A 141 -3.62 10.01 -10.42
C PHE A 141 -3.32 9.55 -8.98
N THR A 142 -3.68 8.30 -8.68
CA THR A 142 -3.46 7.67 -7.38
C THR A 142 -2.77 6.32 -7.50
N PHE A 143 -2.13 5.90 -6.41
CA PHE A 143 -1.66 4.53 -6.19
C PHE A 143 -1.63 4.23 -4.69
N ASN A 144 -1.73 2.95 -4.33
CA ASN A 144 -1.67 2.46 -2.97
C ASN A 144 -0.23 2.10 -2.59
N GLN A 145 0.18 2.58 -1.43
CA GLN A 145 1.40 2.19 -0.74
C GLN A 145 1.05 1.13 0.29
N PHE A 146 1.44 -0.12 0.07
CA PHE A 146 1.40 -1.13 1.13
C PHE A 146 2.27 -0.66 2.30
N MET A 147 1.72 -0.66 3.50
CA MET A 147 2.45 -0.24 4.70
C MET A 147 2.49 -1.33 5.76
N GLY A 148 1.62 -2.33 5.74
CA GLY A 148 1.53 -3.25 6.87
C GLY A 148 0.95 -2.55 8.11
N TYR A 149 1.43 -2.91 9.30
CA TYR A 149 0.89 -2.40 10.57
C TYR A 149 1.89 -1.50 11.30
N TYR A 150 2.22 -0.36 10.69
CA TYR A 150 3.10 0.65 11.28
C TYR A 150 2.24 1.73 11.94
N ARG A 151 2.38 1.85 13.26
CA ARG A 151 1.67 2.84 14.07
C ARG A 151 2.37 4.19 14.07
N ASP A 152 3.69 4.18 13.93
CA ASP A 152 4.53 5.36 13.92
C ASP A 152 4.67 5.92 12.51
N ASN A 153 4.92 7.23 12.43
CA ASN A 153 5.23 7.88 11.17
C ASN A 153 6.51 7.27 10.58
N THR A 154 6.41 6.82 9.33
CA THR A 154 7.51 6.26 8.58
C THR A 154 7.72 7.06 7.29
N ALA A 155 8.97 7.29 6.93
CA ALA A 155 9.32 8.02 5.71
C ALA A 155 8.93 7.20 4.47
N ILE A 156 8.16 7.85 3.58
CA ILE A 156 7.92 7.42 2.21
C ILE A 156 8.57 8.41 1.26
N LYS A 157 9.11 7.91 0.16
CA LYS A 157 9.83 8.69 -0.82
C LYS A 157 9.79 8.01 -2.18
N TYR A 158 9.48 8.78 -3.21
CA TYR A 158 9.34 8.27 -4.56
C TYR A 158 10.13 9.12 -5.54
N GLN A 159 10.67 8.46 -6.56
CA GLN A 159 11.13 9.12 -7.78
C GLN A 159 10.06 8.98 -8.85
N PHE A 160 9.74 10.09 -9.50
CA PHE A 160 8.82 10.17 -10.63
C PHE A 160 9.62 10.48 -11.89
N ARG A 161 9.43 9.66 -12.93
CA ARG A 161 9.94 9.91 -14.28
C ARG A 161 8.76 10.09 -15.21
N VAL A 162 8.68 11.26 -15.83
CA VAL A 162 7.56 11.67 -16.68
C VAL A 162 7.98 11.54 -18.13
N PHE A 163 7.13 10.92 -18.94
CA PHE A 163 7.39 10.70 -20.36
C PHE A 163 6.38 11.44 -21.23
N ARG A 164 6.86 11.83 -22.40
CA ARG A 164 6.06 12.37 -23.50
C ARG A 164 6.58 11.76 -24.79
N GLU A 165 5.68 11.15 -25.56
CA GLU A 165 6.01 10.50 -26.83
C GLU A 165 7.15 9.47 -26.67
N GLY A 166 7.12 8.72 -25.55
CA GLY A 166 8.12 7.73 -25.16
C GLY A 166 9.47 8.29 -24.70
N LYS A 167 9.65 9.62 -24.67
CA LYS A 167 10.88 10.28 -24.24
C LYS A 167 10.76 10.80 -22.82
N LEU A 168 11.82 10.60 -22.04
CA LEU A 168 11.92 11.16 -20.70
C LEU A 168 11.87 12.69 -20.79
N LEU A 169 10.81 13.28 -20.25
CA LEU A 169 10.63 14.71 -20.17
C LEU A 169 11.33 15.27 -18.93
N ARG A 170 11.16 14.60 -17.78
CA ARG A 170 11.77 15.03 -16.51
C ARG A 170 11.76 13.95 -15.44
N THR A 171 12.57 14.18 -14.42
CA THR A 171 12.61 13.41 -13.17
C THR A 171 12.46 14.34 -11.98
N PHE A 172 11.72 13.92 -10.94
CA PHE A 172 11.65 14.61 -9.66
C PHE A 172 11.36 13.63 -8.52
N GLU A 173 11.55 14.07 -7.28
CA GLU A 173 11.32 13.26 -6.09
C GLU A 173 10.30 13.93 -5.18
N LEU A 174 9.43 13.14 -4.57
CA LEU A 174 8.52 13.59 -3.52
C LEU A 174 8.57 12.59 -2.37
N GLY A 175 8.42 13.11 -1.15
CA GLY A 175 8.39 12.28 0.03
C GLY A 175 7.68 12.97 1.18
N SER A 176 7.31 12.16 2.17
CA SER A 176 6.73 12.63 3.42
C SER A 176 6.90 11.56 4.48
N GLU A 177 6.53 11.90 5.71
CA GLU A 177 6.43 10.92 6.80
C GLU A 177 4.95 10.66 7.08
N ILE A 178 4.52 9.41 6.96
CA ILE A 178 3.12 9.03 7.19
C ILE A 178 3.04 7.80 8.08
N ARG A 179 1.97 7.69 8.86
CA ARG A 179 1.55 6.41 9.42
C ARG A 179 0.68 5.64 8.41
N ASN A 180 0.44 4.36 8.68
CA ASN A 180 -0.50 3.58 7.88
C ASN A 180 -1.94 4.14 8.00
N ASN A 181 -2.79 3.81 7.03
CA ASN A 181 -4.21 4.20 6.97
C ASN A 181 -4.42 5.71 6.79
N VAL A 182 -3.69 6.32 5.84
CA VAL A 182 -3.88 7.73 5.49
C VAL A 182 -3.98 7.90 3.98
N GLN A 183 -4.56 9.03 3.56
CA GLN A 183 -4.39 9.52 2.19
C GLN A 183 -3.40 10.68 2.22
N ILE A 184 -2.35 10.60 1.41
CA ILE A 184 -1.40 11.70 1.20
C ILE A 184 -1.58 12.26 -0.21
N GLN A 185 -1.70 13.58 -0.31
CA GLN A 185 -1.80 14.29 -1.57
C GLN A 185 -0.59 15.20 -1.76
N PHE A 186 0.12 15.01 -2.87
CA PHE A 186 1.10 15.94 -3.38
C PHE A 186 0.45 16.82 -4.46
N LYS A 187 0.37 18.13 -4.21
CA LYS A 187 -0.28 19.10 -5.11
C LYS A 187 0.70 20.15 -5.61
N GLY A 188 0.96 20.24 -6.91
CA GLY A 188 1.95 21.16 -7.48
C GLY A 188 1.91 21.21 -9.00
N LYS A 189 2.92 21.82 -9.63
CA LYS A 189 3.03 21.87 -11.11
C LYS A 189 3.91 20.74 -11.63
N LEU A 190 3.56 20.16 -12.77
CA LEU A 190 4.26 19.08 -13.46
C LEU A 190 5.21 19.60 -14.56
N LEU A 191 4.84 20.67 -15.26
CA LEU A 191 5.55 21.17 -16.45
C LEU A 191 6.22 22.52 -16.22
N GLU A 192 5.62 23.44 -15.47
CA GLU A 192 6.10 24.82 -15.42
C GLU A 192 7.45 24.95 -14.68
N THR A 193 8.47 25.48 -15.39
CA THR A 193 9.82 25.68 -14.86
C THR A 193 10.34 27.07 -15.24
N ALA A 194 10.11 28.06 -14.38
CA ALA A 194 10.92 29.28 -14.39
C ALA A 194 12.13 29.15 -13.44
N ASN A 195 11.99 28.48 -12.30
CA ASN A 195 12.99 28.48 -11.22
C ASN A 195 13.29 27.09 -10.59
N GLY A 196 12.94 25.99 -11.25
CA GLY A 196 13.26 24.62 -10.80
C GLY A 196 12.47 24.11 -9.57
N ASN A 197 11.70 24.96 -8.89
CA ASN A 197 10.80 24.53 -7.82
C ASN A 197 9.40 24.23 -8.38
N LEU A 198 8.95 22.98 -8.26
CA LEU A 198 7.62 22.54 -8.70
C LEU A 198 6.49 22.95 -7.75
N GLY A 199 6.83 23.54 -6.60
CA GLY A 199 5.86 24.12 -5.68
C GLY A 199 4.90 23.11 -5.08
N PHE A 200 5.33 21.86 -4.90
CA PHE A 200 4.48 20.83 -4.31
C PHE A 200 4.14 21.14 -2.85
N GLN A 201 2.84 21.14 -2.56
CA GLN A 201 2.27 21.13 -1.23
C GLN A 201 1.92 19.69 -0.85
N VAL A 202 2.13 19.33 0.41
CA VAL A 202 1.75 18.02 0.95
C VAL A 202 0.54 18.18 1.84
N VAL A 203 -0.56 17.51 1.51
CA VAL A 203 -1.79 17.45 2.31
C VAL A 203 -1.94 16.02 2.82
N LYS A 204 -2.17 15.86 4.12
CA LYS A 204 -2.38 14.56 4.76
C LYS A 204 -3.80 14.48 5.29
N ASN A 205 -4.56 13.48 4.87
CA ASN A 205 -5.82 13.11 5.49
C ASN A 205 -5.58 11.94 6.44
N GLU A 206 -5.43 12.27 7.72
CA GLU A 206 -5.19 11.33 8.83
C GLU A 206 -6.46 10.58 9.27
N HIS A 207 -7.63 11.04 8.84
CA HIS A 207 -8.93 10.42 9.12
C HIS A 207 -9.47 9.79 7.85
N TRP A 208 -8.63 9.01 7.18
CA TRP A 208 -9.04 8.20 6.02
C TRP A 208 -9.76 6.93 6.48
N ASP A 209 -10.64 7.07 7.46
CA ASP A 209 -11.45 6.01 8.03
C ASP A 209 -12.74 5.87 7.23
N ASP A 210 -12.59 5.40 5.99
CA ASP A 210 -13.65 4.55 5.45
C ASP A 210 -13.50 3.22 6.18
N ASN A 211 -14.17 3.09 7.34
CA ASN A 211 -14.51 1.78 7.87
C ASN A 211 -15.35 1.11 6.78
N ILE A 212 -14.73 0.25 5.98
CA ILE A 212 -15.48 -0.63 5.11
C ILE A 212 -16.11 -1.66 6.03
N VAL A 213 -17.32 -1.34 6.51
CA VAL A 213 -18.24 -2.38 6.96
C VAL A 213 -18.59 -3.14 5.69
N ILE A 214 -17.99 -4.31 5.51
CA ILE A 214 -18.51 -5.27 4.54
C ILE A 214 -19.82 -5.75 5.16
N GLU A 215 -20.91 -5.06 4.84
CA GLU A 215 -22.26 -5.51 5.15
C GLU A 215 -22.64 -6.57 4.13
N TYR A 216 -23.17 -7.68 4.63
CA TYR A 216 -23.84 -8.73 3.86
C TYR A 216 -25.35 -8.61 4.07
#